data_AF-A0A160TL55-F1
#
_entry.id   AF-A0A160TL55-F1
#
_cell.length_a   1.000
_cell.length_b   1.000
_cell.length_c   1.000
_cell.angle_alpha   90.00
_cell.angle_beta   90.00
_cell.angle_gamma   90.00
#
_symmetry.space_group_name_H-M   'P 1'
#
loop_
_entity.id
_entity.type
_entity.pdbx_description
1 polymer ?
#
loop_
_entity_poly.entity_id
_entity_poly.type
_entity_poly.pdbx_seq_one_letter_code
_entity_poly.pdbx_strand_id
1 'polypeptide(L)'
;MPRALVPIMLGTILFSSAGLAANAPRESWGKAGVSLDRYREDAVLCGRQAYYLDVSDTPAAKALARASSLIENLPSNINETTFQPVSGAEAIAMAVQGARPEQRFREIAAIQKSTLEKCLSSLGYVRFRLTAEQRRHLSKLRAGTPERHAYLHSLASDPKILSTQHG
;
A
#
# COMPACT_ATOMS: atom_id res chain seq x y z
N MET A 1 -17.52 -56.10 30.43
CA MET A 1 -16.59 -54.98 30.15
C MET A 1 -17.34 -53.90 29.37
N PRO A 2 -17.74 -52.77 29.97
CA PRO A 2 -18.38 -51.68 29.23
C PRO A 2 -17.32 -50.74 28.61
N ARG A 3 -17.50 -50.41 27.33
CA ARG A 3 -16.73 -49.39 26.60
C ARG A 3 -17.22 -48.01 27.01
N ALA A 4 -16.35 -47.17 27.56
CA ALA A 4 -16.62 -45.76 27.79
C ALA A 4 -16.41 -44.96 26.49
N LEU A 5 -17.44 -44.20 26.09
CA LEU A 5 -17.40 -43.24 25.00
C LEU A 5 -16.84 -41.91 25.53
N VAL A 6 -15.77 -41.41 24.90
CA VAL A 6 -15.18 -40.09 25.19
C VAL A 6 -15.86 -39.05 24.29
N PRO A 7 -16.48 -37.99 24.83
CA PRO A 7 -17.05 -36.93 24.01
C PRO A 7 -15.95 -35.98 23.56
N ILE A 8 -15.84 -35.78 22.25
CA ILE A 8 -14.96 -34.79 21.61
C ILE A 8 -15.63 -33.42 21.76
N MET A 9 -15.14 -32.61 22.71
CA MET A 9 -15.52 -31.20 22.87
C MET A 9 -14.93 -30.38 21.71
N LEU A 10 -15.82 -29.86 20.86
CA LEU A 10 -15.51 -28.95 19.76
C LEU A 10 -15.24 -27.54 20.33
N GLY A 11 -13.98 -27.21 20.55
CA GLY A 11 -13.56 -25.89 21.04
C GLY A 11 -13.52 -24.85 19.91
N THR A 12 -14.49 -23.94 19.87
CA THR A 12 -14.52 -22.80 18.95
C THR A 12 -13.45 -21.78 19.33
N ILE A 13 -12.33 -21.75 18.60
CA ILE A 13 -11.31 -20.72 18.77
C ILE A 13 -11.81 -19.43 18.11
N LEU A 14 -12.24 -18.47 18.94
CA LEU A 14 -12.48 -17.08 18.52
C LEU A 14 -11.12 -16.42 18.25
N PHE A 15 -10.70 -16.39 16.99
CA PHE A 15 -9.60 -15.55 16.55
C PHE A 15 -10.07 -14.09 16.59
N SER A 16 -9.76 -13.37 17.68
CA SER A 16 -9.86 -11.91 17.71
C SER A 16 -8.77 -11.34 16.80
N SER A 17 -9.14 -10.99 15.57
CA SER A 17 -8.30 -10.23 14.66
C SER A 17 -8.09 -8.82 15.21
N ALA A 18 -7.03 -8.62 16.00
CA ALA A 18 -6.52 -7.28 16.26
C ALA A 18 -5.98 -6.73 14.93
N GLY A 19 -6.84 -6.03 14.19
CA GLY A 19 -6.44 -5.34 12.97
C GLY A 19 -5.34 -4.33 13.30
N LEU A 20 -4.16 -4.51 12.72
CA LEU A 20 -3.09 -3.51 12.72
C LEU A 20 -3.67 -2.22 12.14
N ALA A 21 -3.99 -1.26 13.01
CA ALA A 21 -4.45 0.05 12.60
C ALA A 21 -3.28 0.75 11.89
N ALA A 22 -3.28 0.71 10.55
CA ALA A 22 -2.41 1.56 9.76
C ALA A 22 -2.58 3.00 10.23
N ASN A 23 -1.48 3.68 10.54
CA ASN A 23 -1.51 5.07 10.99
C ASN A 23 -2.35 5.90 10.00
N ALA A 24 -3.41 6.54 10.51
CA ALA A 24 -4.24 7.40 9.67
C ALA A 24 -3.37 8.43 8.94
N PRO A 25 -3.60 8.66 7.64
CA PRO A 25 -2.76 9.54 6.84
C PRO A 25 -2.65 10.91 7.49
N ARG A 26 -1.46 11.51 7.43
CA ARG A 26 -1.22 12.86 7.97
C ARG A 26 -1.78 13.94 7.06
N GLU A 27 -1.79 13.68 5.76
CA GLU A 27 -2.18 14.61 4.72
C GLU A 27 -3.38 14.07 3.96
N SER A 28 -4.20 14.98 3.46
CA SER A 28 -5.31 14.70 2.55
C SER A 28 -5.38 15.79 1.48
N TRP A 29 -6.30 15.64 0.54
CA TRP A 29 -6.46 16.51 -0.62
C TRP A 29 -7.89 17.02 -0.68
N GLY A 30 -8.07 18.31 -0.91
CA GLY A 30 -9.38 18.93 -0.93
C GLY A 30 -9.53 20.04 -1.95
N LYS A 31 -10.78 20.33 -2.28
CA LYS A 31 -11.19 21.38 -3.21
C LYS A 31 -12.45 22.01 -2.67
N ALA A 32 -12.41 23.31 -2.41
CA ALA A 32 -13.49 24.04 -1.77
C ALA A 32 -14.81 23.85 -2.54
N GLY A 33 -15.88 23.47 -1.83
CA GLY A 33 -17.22 23.33 -2.39
C GLY A 33 -17.43 22.16 -3.35
N VAL A 34 -16.47 21.25 -3.53
CA VAL A 34 -16.66 20.07 -4.40
C VAL A 34 -17.77 19.17 -3.85
N SER A 35 -18.62 18.64 -4.73
CA SER A 35 -19.64 17.65 -4.34
C SER A 35 -19.00 16.30 -3.98
N LEU A 36 -19.71 15.48 -3.20
CA LEU A 36 -19.21 14.15 -2.82
C LEU A 36 -18.97 13.27 -4.06
N ASP A 37 -19.90 13.29 -5.03
CA ASP A 37 -19.77 12.49 -6.25
C ASP A 37 -18.55 12.91 -7.05
N ARG A 38 -18.37 14.22 -7.26
CA ARG A 38 -17.21 14.72 -8.00
C ARG A 38 -15.90 14.43 -7.27
N TYR A 39 -15.90 14.57 -5.93
CA TYR A 39 -14.75 14.22 -5.10
C TYR A 39 -14.32 12.76 -5.28
N ARG A 40 -15.29 11.83 -5.36
CA ARG A 40 -15.03 10.41 -5.57
C ARG A 40 -14.58 10.10 -6.99
N GLU A 41 -15.20 10.72 -7.98
CA GLU A 41 -14.80 10.59 -9.39
C GLU A 41 -13.36 11.01 -9.61
N ASP A 42 -12.99 12.21 -9.12
CA ASP A 42 -11.64 12.75 -9.26
C ASP A 42 -10.61 11.88 -8.52
N ALA A 43 -10.94 11.37 -7.33
CA ALA A 43 -10.08 10.45 -6.61
C ALA A 43 -9.86 9.12 -7.37
N VAL A 44 -10.90 8.55 -7.98
CA VAL A 44 -10.79 7.33 -8.79
C VAL A 44 -10.01 7.59 -10.07
N LEU A 45 -10.26 8.72 -10.75
CA LEU A 45 -9.56 9.12 -11.96
C LEU A 45 -8.05 9.20 -11.72
N CYS A 46 -7.63 10.02 -10.75
CA CYS A 46 -6.22 10.21 -10.46
C CYS A 46 -5.58 8.95 -9.83
N GLY A 47 -6.34 8.20 -9.02
CA GLY A 47 -5.90 6.92 -8.47
C GLY A 47 -5.61 5.88 -9.54
N ARG A 48 -6.47 5.75 -10.56
CA ARG A 48 -6.26 4.86 -11.70
C ARG A 48 -5.07 5.29 -12.54
N GLN A 49 -4.91 6.58 -12.82
CA GLN A 49 -3.77 7.09 -13.57
C GLN A 49 -2.43 6.75 -12.88
N ALA A 50 -2.37 6.90 -11.55
CA ALA A 50 -1.20 6.51 -10.77
C ALA A 50 -0.98 4.99 -10.73
N TYR A 51 -2.05 4.22 -10.53
CA TYR A 51 -1.99 2.76 -10.41
C TYR A 51 -1.54 2.07 -11.71
N TYR A 52 -2.08 2.52 -12.84
CA TYR A 52 -1.76 1.96 -14.17
C TYR A 52 -0.55 2.62 -14.83
N LEU A 53 0.20 3.45 -14.11
CA LEU A 53 1.43 4.02 -14.62
C LEU A 53 2.42 2.90 -14.97
N ASP A 54 2.94 2.91 -16.19
CA ASP A 54 4.05 2.03 -16.55
C ASP A 54 5.32 2.47 -15.84
N VAL A 55 5.85 1.59 -15.01
CA VAL A 55 7.08 1.80 -14.23
C VAL A 55 8.23 0.90 -14.70
N SER A 56 8.02 0.09 -15.74
CA SER A 56 8.99 -0.91 -16.22
C SER A 56 10.33 -0.27 -16.59
N ASP A 57 10.30 0.96 -17.10
CA ASP A 57 11.50 1.69 -17.48
C ASP A 57 12.25 2.36 -16.34
N THR A 58 11.70 2.37 -15.13
CA THR A 58 12.32 3.00 -13.97
C THR A 58 13.56 2.23 -13.50
N PRO A 59 14.58 2.90 -12.94
CA PRO A 59 15.74 2.22 -12.38
C PRO A 59 15.38 1.17 -11.31
N ALA A 60 14.33 1.45 -10.52
CA ALA A 60 13.84 0.57 -9.48
C ALA A 60 13.24 -0.73 -10.05
N ALA A 61 12.36 -0.63 -11.04
CA ALA A 61 11.77 -1.79 -11.70
C ALA A 61 12.83 -2.61 -12.45
N LYS A 62 13.74 -1.95 -13.16
CA LYS A 62 14.88 -2.62 -13.84
C LYS A 62 15.79 -3.35 -12.87
N ALA A 63 16.04 -2.80 -11.68
CA ALA A 63 16.82 -3.47 -10.65
C ALA A 63 16.15 -4.76 -10.15
N LEU A 64 14.84 -4.71 -9.88
CA LEU A 64 14.05 -5.88 -9.50
C LEU A 64 14.03 -6.93 -10.62
N ALA A 65 13.73 -6.53 -11.86
CA ALA A 65 13.67 -7.42 -13.01
C ALA A 65 15.00 -8.13 -13.26
N ARG A 66 16.14 -7.42 -13.16
CA ARG A 66 17.47 -8.03 -13.26
C ARG A 66 17.71 -9.08 -12.17
N ALA A 67 17.35 -8.79 -10.92
CA ALA A 67 17.52 -9.73 -9.83
C ALA A 67 16.63 -10.97 -9.98
N SER A 68 15.37 -10.80 -10.41
CA SER A 68 14.48 -11.92 -10.75
C SER A 68 15.07 -12.78 -11.86
N SER A 69 15.55 -12.16 -12.94
CA SER A 69 16.18 -12.90 -14.04
C SER A 69 17.43 -13.66 -13.61
N LEU A 70 18.24 -13.11 -12.71
CA LEU A 70 19.39 -13.83 -12.14
C LEU A 70 18.94 -15.08 -11.38
N ILE A 71 17.89 -14.98 -10.57
CA ILE A 71 17.35 -16.10 -9.79
C ILE A 71 16.74 -17.18 -10.69
N GLU A 72 15.97 -16.79 -11.70
CA GLU A 72 15.33 -17.70 -12.66
C GLU A 72 16.35 -18.49 -13.50
N ASN A 73 17.49 -17.87 -13.78
CA ASN A 73 18.58 -18.49 -14.55
C ASN A 73 19.58 -19.27 -13.68
N LEU A 74 19.36 -19.39 -12.36
CA LEU A 74 20.23 -20.22 -11.53
C LEU A 74 20.08 -21.69 -11.92
N PRO A 75 21.21 -22.40 -12.14
CA PRO A 75 21.18 -23.83 -12.41
C PRO A 75 20.50 -24.58 -11.25
N SER A 76 19.42 -25.30 -11.55
CA SER A 76 18.70 -26.17 -10.61
C SER A 76 19.32 -27.56 -10.47
N ASN A 77 20.35 -27.85 -11.29
CA ASN A 77 21.08 -29.12 -11.25
C ASN A 77 22.06 -29.16 -10.07
N ILE A 78 21.57 -29.71 -8.97
CA ILE A 78 22.39 -30.33 -7.92
C ILE A 78 23.00 -31.62 -8.50
N ASN A 79 23.92 -31.51 -9.47
CA ASN A 79 24.85 -32.61 -9.76
C ASN A 79 26.13 -32.31 -8.98
N GLU A 80 26.32 -33.12 -7.94
CA GLU A 80 27.34 -33.09 -6.88
C GLU A 80 28.81 -33.06 -7.35
N THR A 81 29.07 -33.07 -8.66
CA THR A 81 30.40 -33.23 -9.25
C THR A 81 31.07 -31.94 -9.73
N THR A 82 30.38 -30.80 -9.67
CA THR A 82 30.99 -29.49 -9.93
C THR A 82 31.09 -28.69 -8.64
N PHE A 83 32.32 -28.46 -8.17
CA PHE A 83 32.62 -27.62 -7.01
C PHE A 83 32.22 -26.17 -7.33
N GLN A 84 30.96 -25.81 -7.06
CA GLN A 84 30.50 -24.44 -7.13
C GLN A 84 30.86 -23.74 -5.81
N PRO A 85 31.53 -22.57 -5.85
CA PRO A 85 31.99 -21.88 -4.64
C PRO A 85 30.85 -21.31 -3.79
N VAL A 86 29.62 -21.26 -4.33
CA VAL A 86 28.42 -20.75 -3.67
C VAL A 86 27.24 -21.67 -3.95
N SER A 87 26.44 -21.94 -2.92
CA SER A 87 25.21 -22.70 -3.08
C SER A 87 24.15 -21.88 -3.84
N GLY A 88 23.19 -22.55 -4.48
CA GLY A 88 22.05 -21.86 -5.12
C GLY A 88 21.29 -20.96 -4.14
N ALA A 89 21.13 -21.38 -2.87
CA ALA A 89 20.49 -20.58 -1.83
C ALA A 89 21.26 -19.29 -1.52
N GLU A 90 22.59 -19.36 -1.50
CA GLU A 90 23.45 -18.20 -1.26
C GLU A 90 23.43 -17.23 -2.45
N ALA A 91 23.42 -17.75 -3.68
CA ALA A 91 23.25 -16.93 -4.88
C ALA A 91 21.91 -16.18 -4.90
N ILE A 92 20.81 -16.84 -4.49
CA ILE A 92 19.49 -16.20 -4.32
C ILE A 92 19.57 -15.10 -3.26
N ALA A 93 20.17 -15.38 -2.10
CA ALA A 93 20.30 -14.39 -1.03
C ALA A 93 21.07 -13.14 -1.48
N MET A 94 22.20 -13.32 -2.20
CA MET A 94 22.97 -12.22 -2.77
C MET A 94 22.16 -11.41 -3.79
N ALA A 95 21.42 -12.08 -4.68
CA ALA A 95 20.58 -11.41 -5.67
C ALA A 95 19.48 -10.57 -5.02
N VAL A 96 18.78 -11.12 -4.02
CA VAL A 96 17.75 -10.42 -3.26
C VAL A 96 18.35 -9.24 -2.48
N GLN A 97 19.45 -9.45 -1.75
CA GLN A 97 20.09 -8.38 -0.99
C GLN A 97 20.58 -7.24 -1.89
N GLY A 98 21.20 -7.56 -3.03
CA GLY A 98 21.68 -6.57 -4.00
C GLY A 98 20.54 -5.76 -4.63
N ALA A 99 19.38 -6.38 -4.88
CA ALA A 99 18.21 -5.71 -5.43
C ALA A 99 17.61 -4.67 -4.47
N ARG A 100 17.69 -4.93 -3.15
CA ARG A 100 17.05 -4.16 -2.07
C ARG A 100 15.54 -3.96 -2.30
N PRO A 101 14.72 -5.03 -2.38
CA PRO A 101 13.38 -4.96 -2.95
C PRO A 101 12.46 -3.96 -2.26
N GLU A 102 12.49 -3.91 -0.93
CA GLU A 102 11.66 -2.95 -0.18
C GLU A 102 11.96 -1.50 -0.56
N GLN A 103 13.22 -1.16 -0.78
CA GLN A 103 13.59 0.18 -1.22
C GLN A 103 13.06 0.45 -2.63
N ARG A 104 13.16 -0.52 -3.54
CA ARG A 104 12.67 -0.37 -4.92
C ARG A 104 11.17 -0.24 -4.99
N PHE A 105 10.43 -0.99 -4.17
CA PHE A 105 8.98 -0.80 -4.03
C PHE A 105 8.62 0.56 -3.46
N ARG A 106 9.39 1.08 -2.49
CA ARG A 106 9.18 2.46 -1.98
C ARG A 106 9.44 3.52 -3.06
N GLU A 107 10.47 3.34 -3.88
CA GLU A 107 10.78 4.23 -5.00
C GLU A 107 9.65 4.23 -6.05
N ILE A 108 9.15 3.04 -6.43
CA ILE A 108 8.00 2.90 -7.34
C ILE A 108 6.74 3.54 -6.74
N ALA A 109 6.43 3.27 -5.47
CA ALA A 109 5.30 3.87 -4.78
C ALA A 109 5.40 5.40 -4.71
N ALA A 110 6.62 5.96 -4.57
CA ALA A 110 6.84 7.40 -4.61
C ALA A 110 6.54 8.01 -5.99
N ILE A 111 6.89 7.30 -7.07
CA ILE A 111 6.57 7.72 -8.45
C ILE A 111 5.04 7.72 -8.64
N GLN A 112 4.36 6.64 -8.27
CA GLN A 112 2.89 6.55 -8.37
C GLN A 112 2.21 7.64 -7.52
N LYS A 113 2.69 7.86 -6.28
CA LYS A 113 2.21 8.94 -5.42
C LYS A 113 2.39 10.30 -6.10
N SER A 114 3.56 10.60 -6.65
CA SER A 114 3.79 11.88 -7.34
C SER A 114 2.84 12.07 -8.53
N THR A 115 2.55 11.00 -9.29
CA THR A 115 1.58 11.03 -10.39
C THR A 115 0.16 11.34 -9.90
N LEU A 116 -0.27 10.70 -8.81
CA LEU A 116 -1.55 10.98 -8.16
C LEU A 116 -1.64 12.46 -7.75
N GLU A 117 -0.62 12.97 -7.06
CA GLU A 117 -0.58 14.33 -6.54
C GLU A 117 -0.58 15.39 -7.66
N LYS A 118 0.14 15.14 -8.76
CA LYS A 118 0.12 15.99 -9.96
C LYS A 118 -1.28 16.04 -10.58
N CYS A 119 -1.93 14.89 -10.72
CA CYS A 119 -3.30 14.83 -11.26
C CYS A 119 -4.27 15.63 -10.38
N LEU A 120 -4.27 15.39 -9.07
CA LEU A 120 -5.12 16.12 -8.12
C LEU A 120 -4.87 17.63 -8.17
N SER A 121 -3.60 18.04 -8.16
CA SER A 121 -3.21 19.45 -8.26
C SER A 121 -3.72 20.09 -9.56
N SER A 122 -3.64 19.36 -10.69
CA SER A 122 -4.13 19.84 -11.99
C SER A 122 -5.65 20.04 -12.03
N LEU A 123 -6.39 19.28 -11.21
CA LEU A 123 -7.83 19.42 -11.03
C LEU A 123 -8.20 20.54 -10.03
N GLY A 124 -7.22 21.25 -9.49
CA GLY A 124 -7.40 22.35 -8.54
C GLY A 124 -7.57 21.88 -7.08
N TYR A 125 -7.18 20.65 -6.77
CA TYR A 125 -7.11 20.20 -5.38
C TYR A 125 -5.85 20.73 -4.71
N VAL A 126 -5.98 21.07 -3.43
CA VAL A 126 -4.88 21.49 -2.57
C VAL A 126 -4.67 20.47 -1.46
N ARG A 127 -3.40 20.35 -1.04
CA ARG A 127 -3.02 19.48 0.07
C ARG A 127 -3.31 20.18 1.39
N PHE A 128 -3.87 19.44 2.34
CA PHE A 128 -4.10 19.90 3.69
C PHE A 128 -3.72 18.83 4.72
N ARG A 129 -3.41 19.26 5.94
CA ARG A 129 -2.92 18.37 7.00
C ARG A 129 -4.01 18.09 8.03
N LEU A 130 -4.34 16.82 8.21
CA LEU A 130 -5.31 16.39 9.20
C LEU A 130 -4.78 16.63 10.63
N THR A 131 -5.60 17.30 11.45
CA THR A 131 -5.36 17.46 12.88
C THR A 131 -5.30 16.11 13.59
N ALA A 132 -4.72 16.07 14.78
CA ALA A 132 -4.66 14.84 15.58
C ALA A 132 -6.07 14.29 15.88
N GLU A 133 -7.06 15.16 16.10
CA GLU A 133 -8.44 14.77 16.31
C GLU A 133 -9.08 14.18 15.06
N GLN A 134 -8.93 14.85 13.91
CA GLN A 134 -9.46 14.33 12.65
C GLN A 134 -8.85 12.97 12.29
N ARG A 135 -7.55 12.77 12.55
CA ARG A 135 -6.88 11.48 12.35
C ARG A 135 -7.42 10.39 13.28
N ARG A 136 -7.67 10.70 14.56
CA ARG A 136 -8.27 9.77 15.52
C ARG A 136 -9.71 9.41 15.16
N HIS A 137 -10.47 10.35 14.62
CA HIS A 137 -11.81 10.07 14.11
C HIS A 137 -11.72 9.17 12.87
N LEU A 138 -10.88 9.55 11.91
CA LEU A 138 -10.66 8.79 10.68
C LEU A 138 -10.19 7.35 10.95
N SER A 139 -9.35 7.10 11.96
CA SER A 139 -8.89 5.74 12.29
C SER A 139 -9.99 4.82 12.79
N LYS A 140 -11.11 5.36 13.28
CA LYS A 140 -12.28 4.59 13.73
C LYS A 140 -13.20 4.20 12.56
N LEU A 141 -13.06 4.86 11.41
CA LEU A 141 -13.88 4.61 10.23
C LEU A 141 -13.20 3.57 9.34
N ARG A 142 -13.88 2.45 9.07
CA ARG A 142 -13.35 1.37 8.24
C ARG A 142 -13.04 1.87 6.82
N ALA A 143 -11.92 1.41 6.26
CA ALA A 143 -11.52 1.76 4.90
C ALA A 143 -12.59 1.34 3.89
N GLY A 144 -12.86 2.19 2.89
CA GLY A 144 -13.80 1.91 1.80
C GLY A 144 -15.28 2.06 2.15
N THR A 145 -15.66 2.42 3.38
CA THR A 145 -17.08 2.57 3.74
C THR A 145 -17.63 3.95 3.37
N PRO A 146 -18.95 4.08 3.11
CA PRO A 146 -19.59 5.37 2.82
C PRO A 146 -19.35 6.42 3.91
N GLU A 147 -19.34 6.02 5.18
CA GLU A 147 -19.14 6.93 6.32
C GLU A 147 -17.74 7.53 6.30
N ARG A 148 -16.72 6.72 5.98
CA ARG A 148 -15.35 7.20 5.81
C ARG A 148 -15.24 8.17 4.64
N HIS A 149 -15.90 7.87 3.52
CA HIS A 149 -15.89 8.74 2.34
C HIS A 149 -16.59 10.08 2.63
N ALA A 150 -17.75 10.05 3.28
CA ALA A 150 -18.48 11.25 3.68
C ALA A 150 -17.67 12.11 4.65
N TYR A 151 -17.00 11.49 5.62
CA TYR A 151 -16.13 12.21 6.55
C TYR A 151 -14.93 12.85 5.85
N LEU A 152 -14.22 12.13 4.99
CA LEU A 152 -13.11 12.72 4.24
C LEU A 152 -13.56 13.86 3.33
N HIS A 153 -14.72 13.71 2.68
CA HIS A 153 -15.31 14.75 1.84
C HIS A 153 -15.72 15.99 2.63
N SER A 154 -16.30 15.84 3.83
CA SER A 154 -16.68 16.99 4.66
C SER A 154 -15.47 17.83 5.07
N LEU A 155 -14.31 17.19 5.29
CA LEU A 155 -13.05 17.90 5.53
C LEU A 155 -12.51 18.54 4.24
N ALA A 156 -12.54 17.78 3.14
CA ALA A 156 -11.92 18.15 1.87
C ALA A 156 -12.69 19.24 1.10
N SER A 157 -13.96 19.46 1.40
CA SER A 157 -14.81 20.46 0.74
C SER A 157 -14.99 21.75 1.54
N ASP A 158 -14.61 21.77 2.83
CA ASP A 158 -14.76 22.91 3.72
C ASP A 158 -13.69 24.00 3.43
N PRO A 159 -14.07 25.20 2.93
CA PRO A 159 -13.12 26.28 2.63
C PRO A 159 -12.34 26.76 3.86
N LYS A 160 -12.92 26.67 5.06
CA LYS A 160 -12.25 27.06 6.30
C LYS A 160 -11.14 26.08 6.66
N ILE A 161 -11.36 24.78 6.46
CA ILE A 161 -10.32 23.77 6.65
C ILE A 161 -9.18 24.01 5.65
N LEU A 162 -9.50 24.17 4.36
CA LEU A 162 -8.48 24.33 3.32
C LEU A 162 -7.66 25.63 3.46
N SER A 163 -8.25 26.68 4.02
CA SER A 163 -7.54 27.95 4.27
C SER A 163 -6.72 27.97 5.56
N THR A 164 -6.95 27.04 6.49
CA THR A 164 -6.26 27.03 7.81
C THR A 164 -5.31 25.86 8.01
N GLN A 165 -5.55 24.73 7.33
CA GLN A 165 -4.76 23.52 7.46
C GLN A 165 -3.85 23.36 6.24
N HIS A 166 -2.63 23.87 6.31
CA HIS A 166 -1.68 23.75 5.20
C HIS A 166 -0.90 22.43 5.26
N GLY A 167 -0.79 21.77 4.09
CA GLY A 167 -0.08 20.51 3.90
C GLY A 167 1.38 20.70 3.53
#